data_AF-A0A822EI05-F1
#
_entry.id   AF-A0A822EI05-F1
#
_cell.length_a   1.000
_cell.length_b   1.000
_cell.length_c   1.000
_cell.angle_alpha   90.00
_cell.angle_beta   90.00
_cell.angle_gamma   90.00
#
_symmetry.space_group_name_H-M   'P 1'
#
loop_
_entity.id
_entity.type
_entity.pdbx_description
1 polymer ?
#
loop_
_entity_poly.entity_id
_entity_poly.type
_entity_poly.pdbx_seq_one_letter_code
_entity_poly.pdbx_strand_id
1 'polypeptide(L)'
;MYGVPKTFQTIFDIYSARYKHSNVSSSVEIHEAVSKRLYDYGGSKKLLTQLLDEEQQRELEREQELEEERQQKRPPSVRPYEPQLHNEIKALCDMHGPMLNLSKLTSVFCPIADAFLGTTFYRECQPHCWQQNLWITDEFKRVIQTHRESLDPFLRPARWILIYRNEHIIFV
;
A
#
# COMPACT_ATOMS: atom_id res chain seq x y z
N MET A 1 2.66 -35.34 -28.66
CA MET A 1 3.76 -36.31 -28.48
C MET A 1 4.32 -36.11 -27.07
N TYR A 2 4.02 -37.01 -26.15
CA TYR A 2 4.48 -36.91 -24.76
C TYR A 2 5.96 -37.26 -24.68
N GLY A 3 6.77 -36.34 -24.14
CA GLY A 3 8.21 -36.50 -24.00
C GLY A 3 8.53 -37.69 -23.10
N VAL A 4 9.50 -38.50 -23.51
CA VAL A 4 10.04 -39.62 -22.74
C VAL A 4 10.47 -39.10 -21.36
N PRO A 5 10.05 -39.74 -20.25
CA PRO A 5 10.44 -39.31 -18.92
C PRO A 5 11.96 -39.45 -18.79
N LYS A 6 12.67 -38.32 -18.79
CA LYS A 6 14.10 -38.29 -18.49
C LYS A 6 14.25 -38.70 -17.03
N THR A 7 14.59 -39.97 -16.79
CA THR A 7 14.97 -40.44 -15.46
C THR A 7 16.27 -39.74 -15.09
N PHE A 8 16.17 -38.69 -14.28
CA PHE A 8 17.34 -38.03 -13.71
C PHE A 8 18.16 -39.06 -12.93
N GLN A 9 19.32 -39.42 -13.47
CA GLN A 9 20.33 -40.25 -12.81
C GLN A 9 21.10 -39.36 -11.85
N THR A 10 21.37 -39.86 -10.65
CA THR A 10 22.14 -39.10 -9.65
C THR A 10 23.58 -38.99 -10.13
N ILE A 11 24.29 -37.92 -9.78
CA ILE A 11 25.74 -37.77 -10.09
C ILE A 11 26.52 -39.00 -9.59
N PHE A 12 26.07 -39.59 -8.48
CA PHE A 12 26.57 -40.86 -7.94
C PHE A 12 26.42 -42.05 -8.90
N ASP A 13 25.27 -42.18 -9.57
CA ASP A 13 25.00 -43.28 -10.51
C ASP A 13 25.85 -43.14 -11.78
N ILE A 14 26.00 -41.91 -12.27
CA ILE A 14 26.84 -41.60 -13.44
C ILE A 14 28.31 -41.87 -13.13
N TYR A 15 28.79 -41.47 -11.95
CA TYR A 15 30.16 -41.72 -11.49
C TYR A 15 30.43 -43.22 -11.32
N SER A 16 29.52 -43.95 -10.68
CA SER A 16 29.64 -45.39 -10.43
C SER A 16 29.63 -46.21 -11.73
N ALA A 17 28.80 -45.83 -12.71
CA ALA A 17 28.80 -46.47 -14.03
C ALA A 17 30.12 -46.24 -14.77
N ARG A 18 30.68 -45.03 -14.73
CA ARG A 18 31.95 -44.72 -15.38
C ARG A 18 33.14 -45.42 -14.73
N TYR A 19 33.16 -45.53 -13.40
CA TYR A 19 34.20 -46.25 -12.67
C TYR A 19 34.23 -47.74 -13.05
N LYS A 20 33.05 -48.38 -13.19
CA LYS A 20 32.93 -49.78 -13.63
C LYS A 20 33.42 -50.03 -15.05
N HIS A 21 33.41 -49.02 -15.91
CA HIS A 21 33.85 -49.12 -17.31
C HIS A 21 35.28 -48.61 -17.54
N SER A 22 35.89 -47.93 -16.56
CA SER A 22 37.27 -47.48 -16.64
C SER A 22 38.23 -48.57 -16.18
N ASN A 23 39.10 -49.05 -17.06
CA ASN A 23 40.18 -49.99 -16.74
C ASN A 23 41.39 -49.28 -16.07
N VAL A 24 41.10 -48.28 -15.25
CA VAL A 24 42.11 -47.42 -14.62
C VAL A 24 42.32 -47.94 -13.21
N SER A 25 43.56 -48.34 -12.93
CA SER A 25 44.10 -48.62 -11.59
C SER A 25 44.16 -47.35 -10.74
N SER A 26 43.07 -46.58 -10.66
CA SER A 26 42.96 -45.49 -9.70
C SER A 26 42.79 -46.12 -8.32
N SER A 27 43.67 -45.75 -7.38
CA SER A 27 43.67 -46.25 -6.00
C SER A 27 42.25 -46.31 -5.45
N VAL A 28 41.87 -47.46 -4.89
CA VAL A 28 40.55 -47.70 -4.27
C VAL A 28 40.20 -46.57 -3.29
N GLU A 29 41.20 -45.98 -2.66
CA GLU A 29 41.11 -44.83 -1.76
C GLU A 29 40.52 -43.57 -2.42
N ILE A 30 40.84 -43.30 -3.69
CA ILE A 30 40.31 -42.15 -4.43
C ILE A 30 38.84 -42.38 -4.76
N HIS A 31 38.48 -43.62 -5.15
CA HIS A 31 37.10 -43.98 -5.39
C HIS A 31 36.26 -43.87 -4.11
N GLU A 32 36.80 -44.32 -2.98
CA GLU A 32 36.16 -44.23 -1.68
C GLU A 32 36.00 -42.77 -1.23
N ALA A 33 37.03 -41.94 -1.38
CA ALA A 33 36.98 -40.53 -1.05
C ALA A 33 35.96 -39.75 -1.91
N VAL A 34 35.88 -40.04 -3.22
CA VAL A 34 34.90 -39.40 -4.11
C VAL A 34 33.49 -39.88 -3.82
N SER A 35 33.30 -41.19 -3.58
CA SER A 35 31.99 -41.76 -3.24
C SER A 35 31.46 -41.18 -1.93
N LYS A 36 32.33 -41.05 -0.92
CA LYS A 36 32.01 -40.40 0.35
C LYS A 36 31.61 -38.95 0.16
N ARG A 37 32.37 -38.17 -0.62
CA ARG A 37 32.01 -36.76 -0.92
C ARG A 37 30.71 -36.63 -1.71
N LEU A 38 30.43 -37.54 -2.63
CA LEU A 38 29.16 -37.54 -3.38
C LEU A 38 27.98 -37.90 -2.48
N TYR A 39 28.18 -38.73 -1.47
CA TYR A 39 27.17 -38.99 -0.45
C TYR A 39 26.96 -37.78 0.47
N ASP A 40 28.05 -37.15 0.92
CA ASP A 40 28.02 -36.02 1.86
C ASP A 40 27.49 -34.72 1.22
N TYR A 41 27.84 -34.45 -0.06
CA TYR A 41 27.58 -33.18 -0.73
C TYR A 41 26.78 -33.28 -2.03
N GLY A 42 26.55 -34.49 -2.56
CA GLY A 42 25.92 -34.67 -3.87
C GLY A 42 24.47 -34.23 -3.95
N GLY A 43 23.86 -33.84 -2.82
CA GLY A 43 22.48 -33.41 -2.71
C GLY A 43 21.53 -34.57 -3.00
N SER A 44 20.61 -34.87 -2.09
CA SER A 44 19.54 -35.79 -2.44
C SER A 44 18.73 -35.17 -3.58
N LYS A 45 18.36 -35.94 -4.59
CA LYS A 45 17.45 -35.52 -5.67
C LYS A 45 16.22 -34.77 -5.12
N LYS A 46 15.73 -35.18 -3.95
CA LYS A 46 14.62 -34.54 -3.23
C LYS A 46 14.92 -33.09 -2.82
N LEU A 47 16.13 -32.81 -2.33
CA LEU A 47 16.54 -31.47 -1.88
C LEU A 47 16.69 -30.52 -3.07
N LEU A 48 17.25 -31.00 -4.18
CA LEU A 48 17.33 -30.20 -5.41
C LEU A 48 15.95 -29.92 -6.00
N THR A 49 15.03 -30.88 -5.97
CA THR A 49 13.64 -30.65 -6.38
C THR A 49 12.94 -29.65 -5.47
N GLN A 50 13.12 -29.75 -4.14
CA GLN A 50 12.56 -28.79 -3.19
C GLN A 50 13.08 -27.36 -3.40
N LEU A 51 14.39 -27.19 -3.60
CA LEU A 51 14.97 -25.87 -3.89
C LEU A 51 14.48 -25.29 -5.22
N LEU A 52 14.29 -26.14 -6.23
CA LEU A 52 13.73 -25.72 -7.52
C LEU A 52 12.27 -25.27 -7.36
N ASP A 53 11.47 -26.05 -6.63
CA ASP A 53 10.06 -25.75 -6.37
C ASP A 53 9.92 -24.44 -5.56
N GLU A 54 10.79 -24.22 -4.57
CA GLU A 54 10.83 -22.97 -3.79
C GLU A 54 11.23 -21.75 -4.64
N GLU A 55 12.18 -21.90 -5.57
CA GLU A 55 12.55 -20.81 -6.49
C GLU A 55 11.41 -20.49 -7.45
N GLN A 56 10.75 -21.51 -8.00
CA GLN A 56 9.58 -21.34 -8.86
C GLN A 56 8.43 -20.64 -8.13
N GLN A 57 8.20 -21.02 -6.86
CA GLN A 57 7.19 -20.38 -6.03
C GLN A 57 7.52 -18.90 -5.79
N ARG A 58 8.78 -18.57 -5.50
CA ARG A 58 9.23 -17.17 -5.34
C ARG A 58 9.09 -16.33 -6.62
N GLU A 59 9.29 -16.93 -7.79
CA GLU A 59 9.07 -16.25 -9.06
C GLU A 59 7.58 -15.94 -9.28
N LEU A 60 6.70 -16.90 -9.03
CA LEU A 60 5.26 -16.73 -9.15
C LEU A 60 4.71 -15.67 -8.18
N GLU A 61 5.18 -15.66 -6.93
CA GLU A 61 4.79 -14.66 -5.94
C GLU A 61 5.20 -13.25 -6.39
N ARG A 62 6.41 -13.08 -6.93
CA ARG A 62 6.90 -11.79 -7.43
C ARG A 62 6.09 -11.30 -8.64
N GLU A 63 5.71 -12.21 -9.53
CA GLU A 63 4.85 -11.87 -10.68
C GLU A 63 3.44 -11.46 -10.23
N GLN A 64 2.87 -12.16 -9.24
CA GLN A 64 1.58 -11.79 -8.65
C GLN A 64 1.61 -10.43 -7.99
N GLU A 65 2.62 -10.13 -7.17
CA GLU A 65 2.79 -8.82 -6.53
C GLU A 65 2.88 -7.69 -7.59
N LEU A 66 3.69 -7.89 -8.64
CA LEU A 66 3.82 -6.93 -9.74
C LEU A 66 2.50 -6.75 -10.51
N GLU A 67 1.73 -7.82 -10.69
CA GLU A 67 0.44 -7.76 -11.36
C GLU A 67 -0.61 -7.08 -10.48
N GLU A 68 -0.64 -7.34 -9.18
CA GLU A 68 -1.48 -6.63 -8.20
C GLU A 68 -1.18 -5.12 -8.17
N GLU A 69 0.10 -4.74 -8.20
CA GLU A 69 0.50 -3.33 -8.31
C GLU A 69 0.07 -2.69 -9.63
N ARG A 70 0.14 -3.42 -10.75
CA ARG A 70 -0.33 -2.94 -12.06
C ARG A 70 -1.86 -2.86 -12.14
N GLN A 71 -2.56 -3.77 -11.48
CA GLN A 71 -4.02 -3.82 -11.44
C GLN A 71 -4.60 -2.84 -10.41
N GLN A 72 -3.81 -2.34 -9.46
CA GLN A 72 -4.18 -1.20 -8.63
C GLN A 72 -4.38 0.04 -9.49
N LYS A 73 -5.64 0.30 -9.85
CA LYS A 73 -6.08 1.58 -10.41
C LYS A 73 -5.89 2.66 -9.35
N ARG A 74 -4.73 3.31 -9.37
CA ARG A 74 -4.50 4.52 -8.57
C ARG A 74 -5.44 5.61 -9.10
N PRO A 75 -6.07 6.39 -8.21
CA PRO A 75 -6.83 7.56 -8.63
C PRO A 75 -5.92 8.47 -9.47
N PRO A 76 -6.49 9.22 -10.43
CA PRO A 76 -5.73 10.14 -11.26
C PRO A 76 -4.96 11.13 -10.38
N SER A 77 -3.80 11.59 -10.88
CA SER A 77 -3.02 12.59 -10.16
C SER A 77 -3.81 13.91 -10.13
N VAL A 78 -4.13 14.38 -8.92
CA VAL A 78 -4.81 15.66 -8.71
C VAL A 78 -3.84 16.65 -8.07
N ARG A 79 -3.94 17.92 -8.45
CA ARG A 79 -3.13 18.98 -7.85
C ARG A 79 -3.72 19.39 -6.50
N PRO A 80 -2.92 19.43 -5.42
CA PRO A 80 -3.38 19.95 -4.14
C PRO A 80 -3.67 21.45 -4.26
N TYR A 81 -4.63 21.94 -3.48
CA TYR A 81 -4.84 23.36 -3.32
C TYR A 81 -3.74 23.98 -2.44
N GLU A 82 -3.38 25.24 -2.67
CA GLU A 82 -2.40 25.94 -1.82
C GLU A 82 -3.08 26.40 -0.53
N PRO A 83 -2.57 26.05 0.66
CA PRO A 83 -3.21 26.40 1.91
C PRO A 83 -3.11 27.92 2.18
N GLN A 84 -4.24 28.56 2.42
CA GLN A 84 -4.37 29.99 2.72
C GLN A 84 -5.15 30.22 4.01
N LEU A 85 -4.46 30.54 5.10
CA LEU A 85 -5.13 30.84 6.35
C LEU A 85 -5.72 32.26 6.35
N HIS A 86 -7.04 32.35 6.39
CA HIS A 86 -7.80 33.59 6.54
C HIS A 86 -7.48 34.33 7.86
N ASN A 87 -7.45 35.66 7.81
CA ASN A 87 -7.14 36.50 8.98
C ASN A 87 -8.23 36.41 10.06
N GLU A 88 -9.46 36.11 9.66
CA GLU A 88 -10.61 35.89 10.52
C GLU A 88 -10.40 34.68 11.45
N ILE A 89 -9.70 33.63 10.98
CA ILE A 89 -9.35 32.48 11.81
C ILE A 89 -8.34 32.89 12.89
N LYS A 90 -7.39 33.77 12.55
CA LYS A 90 -6.44 34.32 13.54
C LYS A 90 -7.15 35.19 14.57
N ALA A 91 -8.16 35.95 14.15
CA ALA A 91 -8.96 36.77 15.05
C ALA A 91 -9.81 35.94 16.02
N LEU A 92 -10.23 34.72 15.65
CA LEU A 92 -10.90 33.80 16.57
C LEU A 92 -9.99 33.29 17.70
N CYS A 93 -8.68 33.23 17.47
CA CYS A 93 -7.70 32.86 18.49
C CYS A 93 -7.50 33.99 19.53
N ASP A 94 -7.89 35.22 19.22
CA ASP A 94 -7.84 36.33 20.16
C ASP A 94 -9.08 36.32 21.08
N MET A 95 -8.89 35.80 22.28
CA MET A 95 -9.95 35.68 23.30
C MET A 95 -10.43 37.03 23.83
N HIS A 96 -9.63 38.10 23.69
CA HIS A 96 -9.99 39.44 24.16
C HIS A 96 -10.73 40.26 23.08
N GLY A 97 -10.82 39.73 21.86
CA GLY A 97 -11.48 40.38 20.74
C GLY A 97 -13.02 40.40 20.84
N PRO A 98 -13.68 41.26 20.03
CA PRO A 98 -15.13 41.28 19.91
C PRO A 98 -15.66 39.94 19.38
N MET A 99 -16.90 39.61 19.74
CA MET A 99 -17.53 38.37 19.27
C MET A 99 -17.69 38.39 17.76
N LEU A 100 -17.04 37.47 17.07
CA LEU A 100 -17.22 37.31 15.63
C LEU A 100 -18.51 36.53 15.37
N ASN A 101 -19.36 37.09 14.51
CA ASN A 101 -20.55 36.38 14.06
C ASN A 101 -20.17 35.51 12.86
N LEU A 102 -19.98 34.21 13.10
CA LEU A 102 -19.55 33.23 12.08
C LEU A 102 -20.50 33.22 10.88
N SER A 103 -21.81 33.39 11.10
CA SER A 103 -22.82 33.41 10.05
C SER A 103 -22.72 34.62 9.10
N LYS A 104 -22.04 35.70 9.51
CA LYS A 104 -21.76 36.85 8.62
C LYS A 104 -20.50 36.67 7.78
N LEU A 105 -19.64 35.73 8.17
CA LEU A 105 -18.35 35.44 7.54
C LEU A 105 -18.46 34.21 6.62
N THR A 106 -19.48 34.19 5.76
CA THR A 106 -19.79 33.05 4.88
C THR A 106 -18.69 32.75 3.85
N SER A 107 -17.76 33.68 3.62
CA SER A 107 -16.60 33.47 2.76
C SER A 107 -15.49 32.65 3.44
N VAL A 108 -15.51 32.54 4.77
CA VAL A 108 -14.48 31.86 5.56
C VAL A 108 -15.04 30.66 6.31
N PHE A 109 -16.26 30.79 6.85
CA PHE A 109 -16.90 29.75 7.64
C PHE A 109 -18.18 29.28 6.97
N CYS A 110 -18.31 27.96 6.90
CA CYS A 110 -19.48 27.29 6.36
C CYS A 110 -20.01 26.28 7.39
N PRO A 111 -21.29 25.89 7.32
CA PRO A 111 -21.79 24.75 8.09
C PRO A 111 -21.01 23.49 7.71
N ILE A 112 -20.79 22.60 8.68
CA ILE A 112 -20.02 21.37 8.46
C ILE A 112 -20.58 20.44 7.37
N ALA A 113 -21.89 20.49 7.11
CA ALA A 113 -22.51 19.73 6.01
C ALA A 113 -21.90 20.08 4.64
N ASP A 114 -21.40 21.31 4.47
CA ASP A 114 -20.80 21.78 3.23
C ASP A 114 -19.45 21.12 2.92
N ALA A 115 -18.79 20.50 3.91
CA ALA A 115 -17.57 19.73 3.71
C ALA A 115 -17.81 18.51 2.81
N PHE A 116 -19.03 18.00 2.83
CA PHE A 116 -19.40 16.81 2.08
C PHE A 116 -19.96 17.15 0.70
N LEU A 117 -20.11 18.41 0.33
CA LEU A 117 -20.58 18.79 -1.01
C LEU A 117 -19.69 18.16 -2.09
N GLY A 118 -20.30 17.41 -3.02
CA GLY A 118 -19.57 16.69 -4.07
C GLY A 118 -19.09 15.29 -3.67
N THR A 119 -19.43 14.83 -2.46
CA THR A 119 -19.23 13.44 -2.02
C THR A 119 -20.51 12.62 -2.15
N THR A 120 -20.38 11.29 -2.19
CA THR A 120 -21.55 10.38 -2.13
C THR A 120 -22.28 10.50 -0.79
N PHE A 121 -21.54 10.76 0.30
CA PHE A 121 -22.07 10.90 1.66
C PHE A 121 -23.03 12.09 1.84
N TYR A 122 -22.90 13.15 1.03
CA TYR A 122 -23.76 14.33 1.15
C TYR A 122 -25.27 14.00 1.10
N ARG A 123 -25.65 12.99 0.32
CA ARG A 123 -27.06 12.58 0.17
C ARG A 123 -27.63 11.97 1.45
N GLU A 124 -26.78 11.36 2.27
CA GLU A 124 -27.14 10.66 3.50
C GLU A 124 -26.85 11.50 4.75
N CYS A 125 -26.08 12.58 4.61
CA CYS A 125 -25.65 13.46 5.70
C CYS A 125 -26.82 14.02 6.52
N GLN A 126 -28.01 14.26 5.94
CA GLN A 126 -29.14 14.90 6.64
C GLN A 126 -28.71 16.18 7.39
N PRO A 127 -28.33 17.27 6.68
CA PRO A 127 -27.75 18.47 7.30
C PRO A 127 -28.57 19.08 8.44
N HIS A 128 -29.89 18.97 8.36
CA HIS A 128 -30.84 19.50 9.34
C HIS A 128 -30.78 18.80 10.70
N CYS A 129 -30.24 17.58 10.77
CA CYS A 129 -30.11 16.82 12.00
C CYS A 129 -28.84 17.20 12.79
N TRP A 130 -27.97 18.02 12.22
CA TRP A 130 -26.68 18.35 12.80
C TRP A 130 -26.81 19.55 13.72
N GLN A 131 -25.93 19.62 14.72
CA GLN A 131 -25.89 20.75 15.62
C GLN A 131 -25.43 22.01 14.87
N GLN A 132 -26.13 23.13 15.06
CA GLN A 132 -25.88 24.40 14.36
C GLN A 132 -24.58 25.09 14.78
N ASN A 133 -23.90 24.56 15.80
CA ASN A 133 -22.64 25.08 16.30
C ASN A 133 -21.40 24.43 15.67
N LEU A 134 -21.59 23.53 14.70
CA LEU A 134 -20.51 22.87 13.97
C LEU A 134 -20.21 23.63 12.67
N TRP A 135 -18.98 24.14 12.58
CA TRP A 135 -18.52 24.95 11.46
C TRP A 135 -17.27 24.36 10.84
N ILE A 136 -17.06 24.61 9.56
CA ILE A 136 -15.83 24.30 8.84
C ILE A 136 -15.26 25.60 8.27
N THR A 137 -13.95 25.63 8.07
CA THR A 137 -13.34 26.68 7.26
C THR A 137 -13.46 26.35 5.78
N ASP A 138 -13.43 27.37 4.93
CA ASP A 138 -13.44 27.17 3.49
C ASP A 138 -12.16 26.47 2.99
N GLU A 139 -11.06 26.61 3.72
CA GLU A 139 -9.83 25.84 3.51
C GLU A 139 -10.01 24.34 3.76
N PHE A 140 -10.76 23.98 4.80
CA PHE A 140 -11.08 22.57 5.08
C PHE A 140 -11.85 21.92 3.92
N LYS A 141 -12.69 22.70 3.23
CA LYS A 141 -13.40 22.27 2.03
C LYS A 141 -12.48 22.21 0.80
N ARG A 142 -11.54 23.15 0.66
CA ARG A 142 -10.63 23.28 -0.49
C ARG A 142 -9.35 22.46 -0.34
N VAL A 143 -9.46 21.13 -0.40
CA VAL A 143 -8.27 20.25 -0.33
C VAL A 143 -7.62 20.02 -1.70
N ILE A 144 -8.42 19.85 -2.75
CA ILE A 144 -7.94 19.53 -4.09
C ILE A 144 -8.62 20.38 -5.17
N GLN A 145 -7.89 20.66 -6.25
CA GLN A 145 -8.46 21.28 -7.44
C GLN A 145 -9.07 20.20 -8.33
N THR A 146 -10.39 19.98 -8.24
CA THR A 146 -11.07 19.04 -9.13
C THR A 146 -12.29 19.66 -9.80
N HIS A 147 -12.51 19.23 -11.04
CA HIS A 147 -13.73 19.47 -11.77
C HIS A 147 -14.26 18.11 -12.21
N ARG A 148 -15.43 17.73 -11.66
CA ARG A 148 -16.28 16.60 -12.10
C ARG A 148 -15.99 15.20 -11.56
N GLU A 149 -15.01 15.03 -10.67
CA GLU A 149 -14.78 13.73 -9.99
C GLU A 149 -15.35 13.72 -8.56
N SER A 150 -15.66 12.52 -8.05
CA SER A 150 -16.12 12.34 -6.67
C SER A 150 -15.02 12.71 -5.67
N LEU A 151 -15.36 13.50 -4.66
CA LEU A 151 -14.42 13.92 -3.63
C LEU A 151 -14.15 12.87 -2.54
N ASP A 152 -14.89 11.75 -2.54
CA ASP A 152 -14.82 10.71 -1.50
C ASP A 152 -13.40 10.22 -1.19
N PRO A 153 -12.55 9.90 -2.19
CA PRO A 153 -11.18 9.42 -1.92
C PRO A 153 -10.25 10.50 -1.36
N PHE A 154 -10.68 11.77 -1.46
CA PHE A 154 -9.89 12.94 -1.11
C PHE A 154 -10.36 13.60 0.19
N LEU A 155 -11.38 13.05 0.84
CA LEU A 155 -11.76 13.45 2.19
C LEU A 155 -10.58 13.25 3.15
N ARG A 156 -10.25 14.29 3.89
CA ARG A 156 -9.19 14.27 4.91
C ARG A 156 -9.80 14.54 6.28
N PRO A 157 -9.32 13.88 7.33
CA PRO A 157 -9.69 14.26 8.68
C PRO A 157 -9.19 15.68 8.96
N ALA A 158 -9.95 16.43 9.78
CA ALA A 158 -9.53 17.75 10.22
C ALA A 158 -8.19 17.65 10.96
N ARG A 159 -7.28 18.55 10.62
CA ARG A 159 -5.97 18.61 11.27
C ARG A 159 -6.05 19.38 12.57
N TRP A 160 -6.94 20.38 12.61
CA TRP A 160 -7.12 21.23 13.77
C TRP A 160 -8.59 21.39 14.08
N ILE A 161 -8.89 21.47 15.38
CA ILE A 161 -10.22 21.76 15.90
C ILE A 161 -10.08 22.98 16.79
N LEU A 162 -10.83 24.03 16.49
CA LEU A 162 -10.90 25.24 17.28
C LEU A 162 -12.21 25.26 18.05
N ILE A 163 -12.12 25.49 19.35
CA ILE A 163 -13.29 25.70 20.22
C ILE A 163 -13.37 27.19 20.49
N TYR A 164 -14.36 27.85 19.91
CA TYR A 164 -14.56 29.28 20.09
C TYR A 164 -15.63 29.53 21.16
N ARG A 165 -15.21 30.19 22.25
CA ARG A 165 -16.06 30.60 23.38
C ARG A 165 -16.87 29.45 24.02
N ASN A 166 -16.41 28.20 23.89
CA ASN A 166 -17.10 26.99 24.35
C ASN A 166 -18.49 26.75 23.74
N GLU A 167 -18.88 27.53 22.72
CA GLU A 167 -20.18 27.39 22.05
C GLU A 167 -20.02 26.78 20.66
N HIS A 168 -18.96 27.16 19.94
CA HIS A 168 -18.75 26.76 18.54
C HIS A 168 -17.53 25.84 18.39
N ILE A 169 -17.70 24.80 17.58
CA ILE A 169 -16.64 23.87 17.19
C ILE A 169 -16.35 24.11 15.70
N ILE A 170 -15.10 24.43 15.39
CA ILE A 170 -14.68 24.81 14.04
C ILE A 170 -13.58 23.85 13.58
N PHE A 171 -13.80 23.19 12.45
CA PHE A 171 -12.84 22.30 11.81
C PHE A 171 -11.99 23.08 10.79
N VAL A 172 -10.67 22.92 10.91
CA VAL A 172 -9.66 23.57 10.05
C VAL A 172 -8.74 22.54 9.42
#